data_AF-A0A914N6M6-F1
#
_entry.id   AF-A0A914N6M6-F1
#
_cell.length_a   1.000
_cell.length_b   1.000
_cell.length_c   1.000
_cell.angle_alpha   90.00
_cell.angle_beta   90.00
_cell.angle_gamma   90.00
#
_symmetry.space_group_name_H-M   'P 1'
#
loop_
_entity.id
_entity.type
_entity.pdbx_description
1 polymer ?
#
loop_
_entity_poly.entity_id
_entity_poly.type
_entity_poly.pdbx_seq_one_letter_code
_entity_poly.pdbx_strand_id
1 'polypeptide(L)'
;MPMPLASLVPAFALSVEDKPFFPHLLNRPENYGKEIFPVKEDYLANGMMPEKRDQFDKWYEEHKDESFNLVESLASYCTNDVEILMAALVAFRREFLEVSNGLDVLREAITIASACMKHFRANHLPVQHLGIVPEIGYDNTDTQSLLALRFLAWYAEEHNVNIRNAYSKGGEKRFGDYRVDGWVEERKLVLEINGCCWHGCRKCFPYDEIKLPNGVTAGKQREKDERRLEFIESFGVNVEVYWECDIRGMLSRDRVMRLKFKNYLDNGPIDIRSAFFGGRTGPLKLFHKAGTGQKISYYDVTSLYPFINMTTRYPIGHPEVHILNNDVNWTQPSDNTYELALLKVFVIPPRSIDIPVLPMKIGDDDERLLFPLCSTCAKENPNGDVNENYTCKHTNQQRGWVSTCTSIELNEALKEGYVVTKVFRVLEYKNYDDSLFRPYIREFMAQKIHASGFDNDIKGDQQKEEDFIKECKEKFGIIIDKEKMKVNKGKRTQAKLCLNNLWGRFSLRNFGLSQCVVTDDPAVYTKYSDDPSLEEIIRML
;
A
#
# COMPACT_ATOMS: atom_id res chain seq x y z
N MET A 1 4.79 -18.58 5.90
CA MET A 1 3.76 -18.38 6.96
C MET A 1 4.35 -17.52 8.06
N PRO A 2 3.63 -16.54 8.62
CA PRO A 2 4.21 -15.62 9.61
C PRO A 2 4.18 -16.23 11.02
N MET A 3 4.97 -17.28 11.25
CA MET A 3 5.17 -17.87 12.58
C MET A 3 6.60 -18.45 12.71
N PRO A 4 7.12 -18.60 13.94
CA PRO A 4 8.40 -19.24 14.17
C PRO A 4 8.40 -20.69 13.64
N LEU A 5 9.56 -21.17 13.19
CA LEU A 5 9.69 -22.52 12.63
C LEU A 5 9.24 -23.61 13.61
N ALA A 6 9.65 -23.51 14.88
CA ALA A 6 9.25 -24.43 15.94
C ALA A 6 7.72 -24.48 16.15
N SER A 7 7.00 -23.42 15.78
CA SER A 7 5.54 -23.39 15.89
C SER A 7 4.84 -24.13 14.74
N LEU A 8 5.56 -24.49 13.66
CA LEU A 8 4.98 -25.23 12.53
C LEU A 8 4.66 -26.68 12.89
N VAL A 9 5.50 -27.33 13.71
CA VAL A 9 5.31 -28.71 14.16
C VAL A 9 3.94 -28.89 14.84
N PRO A 10 3.61 -28.15 15.91
CA PRO A 10 2.29 -28.23 16.52
C PRO A 10 1.17 -27.60 15.67
N ALA A 11 1.48 -26.69 14.75
CA ALA A 11 0.45 -26.08 13.89
C ALA A 11 -0.10 -27.05 12.85
N PHE A 12 0.77 -27.86 12.24
CA PHE A 12 0.43 -28.83 11.21
C PHE A 12 0.38 -30.29 11.71
N ALA A 13 0.59 -30.50 13.01
CA ALA A 13 0.73 -31.83 13.62
C ALA A 13 1.77 -32.68 12.87
N LEU A 14 2.95 -32.12 12.62
CA LEU A 14 4.02 -32.78 11.88
C LEU A 14 4.63 -33.90 12.73
N SER A 15 4.95 -35.03 12.10
CA SER A 15 5.69 -36.13 12.72
C SER A 15 7.20 -35.93 12.56
N VAL A 16 7.72 -34.84 13.10
CA VAL A 16 9.15 -34.50 13.12
C VAL A 16 9.54 -34.15 14.56
N GLU A 17 10.81 -34.33 14.90
CA GLU A 17 11.30 -34.00 16.24
C GLU A 17 11.16 -32.50 16.53
N ASP A 18 10.70 -32.19 17.74
CA ASP A 18 10.60 -30.81 18.20
C ASP A 18 12.00 -30.18 18.28
N LYS A 19 12.05 -28.89 17.99
CA LYS A 19 13.30 -28.15 17.92
C LYS A 19 13.94 -28.04 19.32
N PRO A 20 15.18 -28.54 19.53
CA PRO A 20 15.83 -28.45 20.82
C PRO A 20 16.20 -27.00 21.18
N PHE A 21 16.41 -26.75 22.47
CA PHE A 21 16.97 -25.47 22.92
C PHE A 21 18.43 -25.36 22.47
N PHE A 22 18.81 -24.19 21.95
CA PHE A 22 20.14 -23.96 21.38
C PHE A 22 20.82 -22.76 22.05
N PRO A 23 22.08 -22.89 22.51
CA PRO A 23 22.80 -21.81 23.19
C PRO A 23 23.36 -20.80 22.18
N HIS A 24 22.50 -19.90 21.70
CA HIS A 24 22.79 -18.96 20.62
C HIS A 24 24.05 -18.11 20.85
N LEU A 25 24.39 -17.76 22.10
CA LEU A 25 25.55 -16.92 22.40
C LEU A 25 26.90 -17.66 22.28
N LEU A 26 26.88 -19.00 22.24
CA LEU A 26 28.06 -19.83 22.10
C LEU A 26 28.48 -20.06 20.66
N ASN A 27 27.68 -19.63 19.67
CA ASN A 27 28.06 -19.71 18.25
C ASN A 27 29.18 -18.71 17.90
N ARG A 28 30.41 -19.04 18.30
CA ARG A 28 31.62 -18.25 18.10
C ARG A 28 32.77 -19.15 17.65
N PRO A 29 33.70 -18.66 16.79
CA PRO A 29 34.80 -19.47 16.30
C PRO A 29 35.64 -20.15 17.39
N GLU A 30 35.77 -19.52 18.55
CA GLU A 30 36.58 -20.03 19.65
C GLU A 30 36.00 -21.29 20.31
N ASN A 31 34.71 -21.57 20.08
CA ASN A 31 33.99 -22.70 20.64
C ASN A 31 33.86 -23.88 19.65
N TYR A 32 34.27 -23.72 18.39
CA TYR A 32 34.20 -24.79 17.40
C TYR A 32 35.18 -25.92 17.72
N GLY A 33 34.69 -27.16 17.69
CA GLY A 33 35.47 -28.36 17.99
C GLY A 33 35.80 -28.56 19.48
N LYS A 34 35.13 -27.84 20.39
CA LYS A 34 35.28 -28.00 21.85
C LYS A 34 33.99 -28.53 22.47
N GLU A 35 34.15 -29.28 23.55
CA GLU A 35 33.07 -29.56 24.48
C GLU A 35 32.89 -28.36 25.41
N ILE A 36 31.65 -27.89 25.52
CA ILE A 36 31.26 -26.74 26.34
C ILE A 36 30.08 -27.12 27.23
N PHE A 37 29.93 -26.43 28.36
CA PHE A 37 28.80 -26.60 29.29
C PHE A 37 28.03 -25.28 29.33
N PRO A 38 26.97 -25.13 28.52
CA PRO A 38 26.25 -23.86 28.39
C PRO A 38 25.55 -23.44 29.68
N VAL A 39 25.59 -22.15 30.00
CA VAL A 39 24.80 -21.56 31.10
C VAL A 39 23.46 -21.02 30.59
N LYS A 40 22.50 -20.75 31.50
CA LYS A 40 21.16 -20.25 31.10
C LYS A 40 21.22 -18.97 30.26
N GLU A 41 22.20 -18.10 30.54
CA GLU A 41 22.44 -16.87 29.80
C GLU A 41 22.78 -17.14 28.33
N ASP A 42 23.46 -18.25 28.02
CA ASP A 42 23.87 -18.61 26.66
C ASP A 42 22.68 -18.90 25.73
N TYR A 43 21.54 -19.28 26.32
CA TYR A 43 20.26 -19.52 25.64
C TYR A 43 19.37 -18.29 25.57
N LEU A 44 19.82 -17.14 26.08
CA LEU A 44 19.01 -15.92 26.21
C LEU A 44 17.75 -16.11 27.07
N ALA A 45 17.85 -16.92 28.13
CA ALA A 45 16.71 -17.30 28.98
C ALA A 45 15.92 -16.09 29.53
N ASN A 46 16.56 -14.96 29.81
CA ASN A 46 15.90 -13.76 30.35
C ASN A 46 15.03 -13.03 29.33
N GLY A 47 15.22 -13.28 28.03
CA GLY A 47 14.36 -12.75 26.96
C GLY A 47 13.17 -13.64 26.61
N MET A 48 13.04 -14.82 27.23
CA MET A 48 11.95 -15.75 26.95
C MET A 48 10.64 -15.29 27.60
N MET A 49 9.53 -15.48 26.87
CA MET A 49 8.18 -15.30 27.44
C MET A 49 7.91 -16.33 28.55
N PRO A 50 7.06 -16.02 29.55
CA PRO A 50 6.89 -16.85 30.75
C PRO A 50 6.68 -18.35 30.48
N GLU A 51 5.74 -18.70 29.58
CA GLU A 51 5.47 -20.12 29.27
C GLU A 51 6.68 -20.85 28.67
N LYS A 52 7.43 -20.19 27.78
CA LYS A 52 8.64 -20.78 27.17
C LYS A 52 9.78 -20.85 28.17
N ARG A 53 9.87 -19.88 29.08
CA ARG A 53 10.85 -19.87 30.17
C ARG A 53 10.65 -21.06 31.10
N ASP A 54 9.40 -21.37 31.46
CA ASP A 54 9.08 -22.53 32.31
C ASP A 54 9.46 -23.87 31.63
N GLN A 55 9.24 -23.98 30.32
CA GLN A 55 9.66 -25.15 29.53
C GLN A 55 11.19 -25.27 29.47
N PHE A 56 11.87 -24.15 29.23
CA PHE A 56 13.32 -24.08 29.19
C PHE A 56 13.95 -24.46 30.53
N ASP A 57 13.45 -23.92 31.64
CA ASP A 57 14.04 -24.17 32.96
C ASP A 57 13.93 -25.64 33.34
N LYS A 58 12.82 -26.33 33.01
CA LYS A 58 12.69 -27.79 33.21
C LYS A 58 13.69 -28.57 32.37
N TRP A 59 13.73 -28.29 31.07
CA TRP A 59 14.66 -28.93 30.15
C TRP A 59 16.12 -28.70 30.57
N TYR A 60 16.48 -27.49 30.97
CA TYR A 60 17.84 -27.13 31.36
C TYR A 60 18.28 -27.88 32.61
N GLU A 61 17.43 -28.04 33.63
CA GLU A 61 17.81 -28.81 34.83
C GLU A 61 18.10 -30.28 34.52
N GLU A 62 17.45 -30.85 33.49
CA GLU A 62 17.68 -32.22 33.03
C GLU A 62 18.98 -32.37 32.21
N HIS A 63 19.41 -31.32 31.49
CA HIS A 63 20.50 -31.39 30.50
C HIS A 63 21.74 -30.54 30.86
N LYS A 64 21.75 -29.80 31.98
CA LYS A 64 22.84 -28.87 32.35
C LYS A 64 24.21 -29.53 32.54
N ASP A 65 24.23 -30.82 32.86
CA ASP A 65 25.46 -31.59 33.11
C ASP A 65 25.94 -32.34 31.86
N GLU A 66 25.25 -32.18 30.72
CA GLU A 66 25.63 -32.78 29.44
C GLU A 66 26.65 -31.89 28.71
N SER A 67 27.68 -32.49 28.12
CA SER A 67 28.62 -31.77 27.28
C SER A 67 27.94 -31.40 25.96
N PHE A 68 28.08 -30.14 25.54
CA PHE A 68 27.54 -29.64 24.30
C PHE A 68 28.66 -29.53 23.26
N ASN A 69 28.52 -30.25 22.14
CA ASN A 69 29.38 -30.08 20.96
C ASN A 69 28.68 -29.16 19.96
N LEU A 70 29.25 -27.98 19.74
CA LEU A 70 28.65 -26.96 18.89
C LEU A 70 28.56 -27.37 17.41
N VAL A 71 29.53 -28.12 16.89
CA VAL A 71 29.55 -28.52 15.47
C VAL A 71 28.46 -29.55 15.18
N GLU A 72 28.37 -30.58 16.02
CA GLU A 72 27.36 -31.63 15.90
C GLU A 72 25.95 -31.07 16.15
N SER A 73 25.81 -30.24 17.19
CA SER A 73 24.53 -29.60 17.52
C SER A 73 24.08 -28.65 16.42
N LEU A 74 24.99 -27.89 15.79
CA LEU A 74 24.65 -27.04 14.63
C LEU A 74 24.21 -27.87 13.44
N ALA A 75 24.90 -28.96 13.12
CA ALA A 75 24.54 -29.84 12.01
C ALA A 75 23.15 -30.48 12.24
N SER A 76 22.89 -30.99 13.44
CA SER A 76 21.59 -31.54 13.84
C SER A 76 20.49 -30.48 13.79
N TYR A 77 20.74 -29.29 14.35
CA TYR A 77 19.79 -28.17 14.36
C TYR A 77 19.43 -27.70 12.94
N CYS A 78 20.42 -27.55 12.06
CA CYS A 78 20.18 -27.16 10.67
C CYS A 78 19.45 -28.26 9.88
N THR A 79 19.76 -29.53 10.12
CA THR A 79 19.06 -30.66 9.47
C THR A 79 17.59 -30.69 9.90
N ASN A 80 17.33 -30.57 11.21
CA ASN A 80 15.98 -30.48 11.75
C ASN A 80 15.21 -29.28 11.18
N ASP A 81 15.86 -28.12 10.99
CA ASP A 81 15.23 -26.95 10.36
C ASP A 81 14.76 -27.24 8.92
N VAL A 82 15.58 -27.90 8.12
CA VAL A 82 15.22 -28.30 6.74
C VAL A 82 14.10 -29.34 6.76
N GLU A 83 14.14 -30.31 7.66
CA GLU A 83 13.09 -31.33 7.80
C GLU A 83 11.74 -30.71 8.19
N ILE A 84 11.72 -29.82 9.20
CA ILE A 84 10.51 -29.11 9.60
C ILE A 84 9.98 -28.27 8.43
N LEU A 85 10.84 -27.54 7.72
CA LEU A 85 10.45 -26.73 6.57
C LEU A 85 9.82 -27.58 5.46
N MET A 86 10.46 -28.69 5.10
CA MET A 86 9.97 -29.61 4.07
C MET A 86 8.63 -30.21 4.48
N ALA A 87 8.53 -30.76 5.68
CA ALA A 87 7.30 -31.36 6.19
C ALA A 87 6.15 -30.33 6.27
N ALA A 88 6.46 -29.12 6.74
CA ALA A 88 5.50 -28.02 6.79
C ALA A 88 5.07 -27.58 5.39
N LEU A 89 5.98 -27.53 4.41
CA LEU A 89 5.65 -27.16 3.04
C LEU A 89 4.73 -28.19 2.38
N VAL A 90 4.99 -29.49 2.59
CA VAL A 90 4.14 -30.59 2.10
C VAL A 90 2.76 -30.53 2.75
N ALA A 91 2.70 -30.35 4.07
CA ALA A 91 1.44 -30.21 4.80
C ALA A 91 0.66 -28.96 4.34
N PHE A 92 1.35 -27.83 4.18
CA PHE A 92 0.78 -26.58 3.69
C PHE A 92 0.20 -26.75 2.29
N ARG A 93 0.94 -27.32 1.34
CA ARG A 93 0.46 -27.57 -0.02
C ARG A 93 -0.78 -28.46 -0.03
N ARG A 94 -0.77 -29.55 0.73
CA ARG A 94 -1.90 -30.49 0.85
C ARG A 94 -3.15 -29.81 1.42
N GLU A 95 -3.00 -29.11 2.54
CA GLU A 95 -4.13 -28.41 3.17
C GLU A 95 -4.64 -27.28 2.26
N PHE A 96 -3.76 -26.55 1.58
CA PHE A 96 -4.17 -25.47 0.69
C PHE A 96 -4.93 -26.02 -0.52
N LEU A 97 -4.49 -27.13 -1.11
CA LEU A 97 -5.22 -27.81 -2.18
C LEU A 97 -6.66 -28.14 -1.76
N GLU A 98 -6.86 -28.59 -0.52
CA GLU A 98 -8.19 -28.86 0.05
C GLU A 98 -9.01 -27.56 0.23
N VAL A 99 -8.39 -26.55 0.84
CA VAL A 99 -8.99 -25.25 1.19
C VAL A 99 -9.36 -24.40 -0.03
N SER A 100 -8.64 -24.56 -1.15
CA SER A 100 -8.78 -23.79 -2.38
C SER A 100 -9.40 -24.56 -3.54
N ASN A 101 -10.04 -25.70 -3.25
CA ASN A 101 -10.73 -26.52 -4.24
C ASN A 101 -9.84 -26.94 -5.44
N GLY A 102 -8.59 -27.33 -5.15
CA GLY A 102 -7.67 -27.92 -6.13
C GLY A 102 -6.59 -26.99 -6.68
N LEU A 103 -6.43 -25.76 -6.16
CA LEU A 103 -5.34 -24.88 -6.59
C LEU A 103 -4.01 -25.29 -5.94
N ASP A 104 -3.04 -25.64 -6.77
CA ASP A 104 -1.69 -25.96 -6.31
C ASP A 104 -0.84 -24.70 -6.18
N VAL A 105 -0.71 -24.19 -4.96
CA VAL A 105 0.05 -22.97 -4.66
C VAL A 105 1.48 -22.99 -5.20
N LEU A 106 2.18 -24.13 -5.15
CA LEU A 106 3.58 -24.14 -5.58
C LEU A 106 3.74 -24.04 -7.10
N ARG A 107 2.76 -24.54 -7.85
CA ARG A 107 2.78 -24.53 -9.31
C ARG A 107 2.11 -23.29 -9.89
N GLU A 108 1.03 -22.84 -9.25
CA GLU A 108 0.09 -21.90 -9.83
C GLU A 108 0.17 -20.50 -9.23
N ALA A 109 0.80 -20.33 -8.06
CA ALA A 109 0.84 -19.06 -7.35
C ALA A 109 2.00 -18.96 -6.35
N ILE A 110 3.09 -18.29 -6.75
CA ILE A 110 4.29 -18.06 -5.92
C ILE A 110 3.98 -17.30 -4.61
N THR A 111 2.88 -16.54 -4.56
CA THR A 111 2.45 -15.81 -3.35
C THR A 111 1.04 -16.17 -2.93
N ILE A 112 0.77 -16.14 -1.62
CA ILE A 112 -0.57 -16.34 -1.06
C ILE A 112 -1.60 -15.39 -1.67
N ALA A 113 -1.25 -14.11 -1.87
CA ALA A 113 -2.14 -13.13 -2.49
C ALA A 113 -2.48 -13.50 -3.94
N SER A 114 -1.53 -14.05 -4.69
CA SER A 114 -1.77 -14.58 -6.05
C SER A 114 -2.70 -15.79 -6.02
N ALA A 115 -2.51 -16.70 -5.06
CA ALA A 115 -3.36 -17.88 -4.89
C ALA A 115 -4.81 -17.48 -4.56
N CYS A 116 -4.99 -16.57 -3.59
CA CYS A 116 -6.29 -16.01 -3.22
C CYS A 116 -7.00 -15.36 -4.41
N MET A 117 -6.27 -14.56 -5.20
CA MET A 117 -6.82 -13.89 -6.37
C MET A 117 -7.18 -14.89 -7.48
N LYS A 118 -6.36 -15.92 -7.71
CA LYS A 118 -6.67 -16.95 -8.70
C LYS A 118 -7.91 -17.75 -8.29
N HIS A 119 -8.02 -18.15 -7.02
CA HIS A 119 -9.23 -18.78 -6.47
C HIS A 119 -10.45 -17.88 -6.61
N PHE A 120 -10.32 -16.59 -6.25
CA PHE A 120 -11.39 -15.61 -6.40
C PHE A 120 -11.85 -15.47 -7.86
N ARG A 121 -10.90 -15.34 -8.79
CA ARG A 121 -11.19 -15.21 -10.23
C ARG A 121 -11.84 -16.47 -10.82
N ALA A 122 -11.43 -17.65 -10.37
CA ALA A 122 -11.94 -18.91 -10.89
C ALA A 122 -13.34 -19.25 -10.37
N ASN A 123 -13.60 -18.96 -9.09
CA ASN A 123 -14.78 -19.47 -8.39
C ASN A 123 -15.83 -18.41 -8.03
N HIS A 124 -15.44 -17.13 -7.95
CA HIS A 124 -16.26 -16.08 -7.33
C HIS A 124 -16.47 -14.83 -8.20
N LEU A 125 -15.57 -14.55 -9.15
CA LEU A 125 -15.65 -13.34 -9.97
C LEU A 125 -16.34 -13.63 -11.32
N PRO A 126 -17.49 -12.99 -11.62
CA PRO A 126 -18.11 -13.11 -12.94
C PRO A 126 -17.23 -12.52 -14.05
N VAL A 127 -17.40 -13.05 -15.27
CA VAL A 127 -16.69 -12.56 -16.47
C VAL A 127 -17.06 -11.09 -16.72
N GLN A 128 -16.05 -10.26 -17.04
CA GLN A 128 -16.20 -8.83 -17.36
C GLN A 128 -16.86 -7.97 -16.25
N HIS A 129 -16.85 -8.44 -15.01
CA HIS A 129 -17.53 -7.76 -13.91
C HIS A 129 -16.79 -6.50 -13.42
N LEU A 130 -15.45 -6.56 -13.32
CA LEU A 130 -14.63 -5.43 -12.87
C LEU A 130 -13.96 -4.74 -14.06
N GLY A 131 -14.02 -3.41 -14.08
CA GLY A 131 -13.28 -2.60 -15.05
C GLY A 131 -11.78 -2.64 -14.79
N ILE A 132 -10.99 -2.89 -15.84
CA ILE A 132 -9.53 -2.75 -15.76
C ILE A 132 -9.19 -1.27 -15.89
N VAL A 133 -8.66 -0.68 -14.81
CA VAL A 133 -8.26 0.74 -14.80
C VAL A 133 -7.19 0.97 -15.88
N PRO A 134 -7.38 1.94 -16.79
CA PRO A 134 -6.35 2.27 -17.78
C PRO A 134 -5.07 2.77 -17.09
N GLU A 135 -3.90 2.54 -17.71
CA GLU A 135 -2.60 2.88 -17.11
C GLU A 135 -2.46 4.38 -16.78
N ILE A 136 -3.05 5.25 -17.61
CA ILE A 136 -3.05 6.71 -17.43
C ILE A 136 -4.25 7.23 -16.63
N GLY A 137 -5.05 6.33 -16.05
CA GLY A 137 -6.33 6.66 -15.40
C GLY A 137 -7.49 6.81 -16.39
N TYR A 138 -8.64 7.25 -15.89
CA TYR A 138 -9.86 7.40 -16.68
C TYR A 138 -9.99 8.74 -17.41
N ASP A 139 -9.20 9.74 -17.01
CA ASP A 139 -9.16 11.03 -17.69
C ASP A 139 -8.28 10.88 -18.93
N ASN A 140 -8.84 11.03 -20.14
CA ASN A 140 -8.12 10.92 -21.42
C ASN A 140 -7.19 12.13 -21.69
N THR A 141 -6.77 12.85 -20.65
CA THR A 141 -5.82 13.95 -20.74
C THR A 141 -4.42 13.42 -20.49
N ASP A 142 -3.47 13.75 -21.37
CA ASP A 142 -2.06 13.40 -21.19
C ASP A 142 -1.54 13.92 -19.85
N THR A 143 -0.72 13.10 -19.20
CA THR A 143 -0.18 13.40 -17.87
C THR A 143 1.01 14.36 -18.00
N GLN A 144 0.74 15.66 -17.88
CA GLN A 144 1.81 16.64 -17.68
C GLN A 144 2.36 16.56 -16.26
N SER A 145 3.68 16.70 -16.10
CA SER A 145 4.31 16.60 -14.78
C SER A 145 3.85 17.73 -13.83
N LEU A 146 3.72 17.41 -12.54
CA LEU A 146 3.36 18.41 -11.53
C LEU A 146 4.41 19.55 -11.45
N LEU A 147 5.69 19.24 -11.72
CA LEU A 147 6.74 20.24 -11.83
C LEU A 147 6.46 21.25 -12.96
N ALA A 148 6.13 20.74 -14.15
CA ALA A 148 5.79 21.57 -15.31
C ALA A 148 4.56 22.42 -15.04
N LEU A 149 3.49 21.84 -14.50
CA LEU A 149 2.26 22.57 -14.18
C LEU A 149 2.49 23.71 -13.17
N ARG A 150 3.28 23.45 -12.10
CA ARG A 150 3.65 24.48 -11.12
C ARG A 150 4.51 25.57 -11.74
N PHE A 151 5.46 25.20 -12.60
CA PHE A 151 6.31 26.15 -13.29
C PHE A 151 5.50 27.04 -14.24
N LEU A 152 4.64 26.46 -15.06
CA LEU A 152 3.78 27.20 -15.99
C LEU A 152 2.82 28.12 -15.23
N ALA A 153 2.23 27.68 -14.11
CA ALA A 153 1.39 28.54 -13.29
C ALA A 153 2.16 29.74 -12.72
N TRP A 154 3.39 29.53 -12.25
CA TRP A 154 4.27 30.62 -11.81
C TRP A 154 4.65 31.55 -12.97
N TYR A 155 5.05 31.00 -14.12
CA TYR A 155 5.45 31.77 -15.31
C TYR A 155 4.30 32.65 -15.81
N ALA A 156 3.08 32.10 -15.85
CA ALA A 156 1.87 32.81 -16.27
C ALA A 156 1.65 34.07 -15.43
N GLU A 157 1.80 33.97 -14.11
CA GLU A 157 1.66 35.11 -13.21
C GLU A 157 2.83 36.09 -13.30
N GLU A 158 4.06 35.60 -13.27
CA GLU A 158 5.28 36.42 -13.29
C GLU A 158 5.38 37.27 -14.57
N HIS A 159 5.02 36.68 -15.71
CA HIS A 159 5.07 37.33 -17.00
C HIS A 159 3.73 37.93 -17.45
N ASN A 160 2.69 37.80 -16.62
CA ASN A 160 1.32 38.22 -16.90
C ASN A 160 0.82 37.73 -18.27
N VAL A 161 0.94 36.42 -18.51
CA VAL A 161 0.54 35.75 -19.76
C VAL A 161 -0.46 34.63 -19.52
N ASN A 162 -1.28 34.36 -20.52
CA ASN A 162 -2.12 33.17 -20.53
C ASN A 162 -1.35 32.00 -21.16
N ILE A 163 -1.27 30.88 -20.45
CA ILE A 163 -0.60 29.66 -20.92
C ILE A 163 -1.64 28.58 -21.15
N ARG A 164 -1.64 28.00 -22.35
CA ARG A 164 -2.36 26.75 -22.65
C ARG A 164 -1.46 25.56 -22.33
N ASN A 165 -1.98 24.60 -21.58
CA ASN A 165 -1.30 23.38 -21.11
C ASN A 165 -2.24 22.17 -21.12
N ALA A 166 -1.82 21.03 -20.55
CA ALA A 166 -2.62 19.79 -20.54
C ALA A 166 -4.02 19.92 -19.92
N TYR A 167 -4.21 20.86 -18.98
CA TYR A 167 -5.48 21.03 -18.25
C TYR A 167 -6.32 22.19 -18.79
N SER A 168 -5.85 22.86 -19.83
CA SER A 168 -6.60 23.92 -20.51
C SER A 168 -7.75 23.34 -21.33
N LYS A 169 -8.81 24.14 -21.55
CA LYS A 169 -9.92 23.74 -22.43
C LYS A 169 -9.38 23.49 -23.84
N GLY A 170 -9.43 22.23 -24.29
CA GLY A 170 -8.83 21.77 -25.56
C GLY A 170 -7.43 21.14 -25.44
N GLY A 171 -6.92 20.94 -24.22
CA GLY A 171 -5.64 20.29 -23.94
C GLY A 171 -4.42 21.10 -24.41
N GLU A 172 -3.27 20.44 -24.54
CA GLU A 172 -2.04 21.03 -25.04
C GLU A 172 -2.16 21.55 -26.48
N LYS A 173 -1.35 22.55 -26.81
CA LYS A 173 -1.18 22.97 -28.21
C LYS A 173 -0.39 21.89 -28.96
N ARG A 174 -0.76 21.65 -30.22
CA ARG A 174 -0.04 20.76 -31.13
C ARG A 174 0.62 21.53 -32.27
N PHE A 175 1.82 21.09 -32.64
CA PHE A 175 2.54 21.47 -33.84
C PHE A 175 2.89 20.19 -34.59
N GLY A 176 2.17 19.92 -35.68
CA GLY A 176 2.16 18.58 -36.29
C GLY A 176 1.71 17.52 -35.29
N ASP A 177 2.50 16.46 -35.15
CA ASP A 177 2.22 15.36 -34.21
C ASP A 177 2.73 15.64 -32.79
N TYR A 178 3.50 16.71 -32.57
CA TYR A 178 4.08 17.03 -31.27
C TYR A 178 3.16 17.94 -30.44
N ARG A 179 2.97 17.57 -29.19
CA ARG A 179 2.40 18.42 -28.14
C ARG A 179 3.49 19.19 -27.44
N VAL A 180 3.15 20.32 -26.85
CA VAL A 180 4.07 21.16 -26.08
C VAL A 180 3.55 21.39 -24.67
N ASP A 181 4.45 21.51 -23.70
CA ASP A 181 4.10 21.66 -22.28
C ASP A 181 3.29 22.94 -22.02
N GLY A 182 3.76 24.08 -22.52
CA GLY A 182 3.12 25.38 -22.38
C GLY A 182 3.10 26.16 -23.67
N TRP A 183 1.96 26.76 -23.99
CA TRP A 183 1.79 27.62 -25.17
C TRP A 183 1.25 28.99 -24.81
N VAL A 184 2.00 30.03 -25.17
CA VAL A 184 1.66 31.45 -25.00
C VAL A 184 1.34 32.04 -26.37
N GLU A 185 0.04 32.06 -26.72
CA GLU A 185 -0.44 32.47 -28.05
C GLU A 185 -0.01 33.91 -28.40
N GLU A 186 -0.13 34.85 -27.46
CA GLU A 186 0.18 36.27 -27.67
C GLU A 186 1.65 36.53 -28.04
N ARG A 187 2.57 35.65 -27.62
CA ARG A 187 4.02 35.77 -27.86
C ARG A 187 4.53 34.78 -28.90
N LYS A 188 3.66 33.92 -29.44
CA LYS A 188 4.04 32.74 -30.23
C LYS A 188 5.19 31.97 -29.58
N LEU A 189 5.06 31.74 -28.27
CA LEU A 189 6.11 31.16 -27.43
C LEU A 189 5.66 29.79 -26.92
N VAL A 190 6.52 28.80 -27.14
CA VAL A 190 6.46 27.47 -26.57
C VAL A 190 7.38 27.40 -25.35
N LEU A 191 6.87 26.89 -24.25
CA LEU A 191 7.62 26.60 -23.03
C LEU A 191 7.71 25.07 -22.89
N GLU A 192 8.92 24.52 -22.85
CA GLU A 192 9.20 23.08 -22.68
C GLU A 192 9.86 22.83 -21.34
N ILE A 193 9.30 21.93 -20.52
CA ILE A 193 9.76 21.69 -19.16
C ILE A 193 10.38 20.29 -19.06
N ASN A 194 11.69 20.22 -19.35
CA ASN A 194 12.39 18.96 -19.50
C ASN A 194 12.78 18.35 -18.16
N GLY A 195 12.21 17.18 -17.84
CA GLY A 195 12.69 16.29 -16.78
C GLY A 195 14.11 15.81 -17.08
N CYS A 196 15.05 16.01 -16.16
CA CYS A 196 16.47 15.81 -16.45
C CYS A 196 16.79 14.35 -16.80
N CYS A 197 16.17 13.40 -16.12
CA CYS A 197 16.37 11.96 -16.32
C CYS A 197 15.70 11.41 -17.58
N TRP A 198 14.66 12.07 -18.09
CA TRP A 198 13.94 11.62 -19.27
C TRP A 198 14.50 12.20 -20.56
N HIS A 199 15.06 13.42 -20.48
CA HIS A 199 15.58 14.16 -21.64
C HIS A 199 17.12 14.24 -21.68
N GLY A 200 17.82 13.66 -20.70
CA GLY A 200 19.28 13.60 -20.69
C GLY A 200 19.95 14.96 -20.55
N CYS A 201 19.60 15.72 -19.50
CA CYS A 201 20.17 17.05 -19.24
C CYS A 201 21.71 17.01 -19.21
N ARG A 202 22.40 17.85 -20.01
CA ARG A 202 23.89 17.87 -20.05
C ARG A 202 24.57 18.13 -18.69
N LYS A 203 23.88 18.80 -17.76
CA LYS A 203 24.39 19.05 -16.39
C LYS A 203 24.29 17.81 -15.49
N CYS A 204 23.22 17.03 -15.63
CA CYS A 204 22.93 15.87 -14.76
C CYS A 204 23.36 14.53 -15.39
N PHE A 205 23.36 14.45 -16.71
CA PHE A 205 23.68 13.29 -17.54
C PHE A 205 24.71 13.72 -18.61
N PRO A 206 25.98 13.95 -18.21
CA PRO A 206 26.98 14.57 -19.08
C PRO A 206 27.48 13.64 -20.20
N TYR A 207 27.39 12.31 -20.01
CA TYR A 207 27.88 11.31 -20.96
C TYR A 207 26.75 10.76 -21.84
N ASP A 208 27.04 10.57 -23.12
CA ASP A 208 26.04 10.20 -24.14
C ASP A 208 25.58 8.74 -24.00
N GLU A 209 26.41 7.88 -23.43
CA GLU A 209 26.19 6.44 -23.29
C GLU A 209 25.25 6.08 -22.13
N ILE A 210 24.96 7.02 -21.23
CA ILE A 210 24.09 6.79 -20.07
C ILE A 210 22.70 6.37 -20.57
N LYS A 211 22.24 5.20 -20.15
CA LYS A 211 20.86 4.74 -20.41
C LYS A 211 19.89 5.49 -19.50
N LEU A 212 18.88 6.10 -20.12
CA LEU A 212 17.77 6.76 -19.44
C LEU A 212 16.66 5.74 -19.10
N PRO A 213 15.67 6.09 -18.25
CA PRO A 213 14.61 5.17 -17.84
C PRO A 213 13.77 4.60 -19.00
N ASN A 214 13.75 5.27 -20.15
CA ASN A 214 13.08 4.80 -21.36
C ASN A 214 13.92 3.79 -22.19
N GLY A 215 15.09 3.38 -21.69
CA GLY A 215 16.01 2.45 -22.35
C GLY A 215 16.86 3.05 -23.48
N VAL A 216 16.67 4.33 -23.80
CA VAL A 216 17.45 5.07 -24.82
C VAL A 216 18.65 5.73 -24.16
N THR A 217 19.75 5.91 -24.90
CA THR A 217 20.93 6.62 -24.38
C THR A 217 20.72 8.13 -24.36
N ALA A 218 21.35 8.83 -23.42
CA ALA A 218 21.21 10.28 -23.25
C ALA A 218 21.58 11.07 -24.52
N GLY A 219 22.59 10.63 -25.28
CA GLY A 219 22.96 11.25 -26.56
C GLY A 219 21.85 11.12 -27.61
N LYS A 220 21.31 9.91 -27.80
CA LYS A 220 20.21 9.65 -28.73
C LYS A 220 18.92 10.38 -28.35
N GLN A 221 18.63 10.50 -27.06
CA GLN A 221 17.46 11.23 -26.61
C GLN A 221 17.60 12.73 -26.91
N ARG A 222 18.77 13.33 -26.63
CA ARG A 222 19.03 14.74 -26.96
C ARG A 222 18.92 15.02 -28.45
N GLU A 223 19.44 14.14 -29.31
CA GLU A 223 19.32 14.27 -30.77
C GLU A 223 17.85 14.22 -31.23
N LYS A 224 17.03 13.34 -30.63
CA LYS A 224 15.59 13.28 -30.91
C LYS A 224 14.87 14.56 -30.46
N ASP A 225 15.19 15.06 -29.27
CA ASP A 225 14.59 16.27 -28.72
C ASP A 225 14.98 17.49 -29.58
N GLU A 226 16.24 17.62 -29.99
CA GLU A 226 16.73 18.68 -30.87
C GLU A 226 15.95 18.72 -32.19
N ARG A 227 15.81 17.57 -32.88
CA ARG A 227 15.01 17.48 -34.11
C ARG A 227 13.54 17.84 -33.90
N ARG A 228 12.97 17.46 -32.76
CA ARG A 228 11.58 17.82 -32.40
C ARG A 228 11.46 19.33 -32.23
N LEU A 229 12.38 19.96 -31.51
CA LEU A 229 12.36 21.41 -31.27
C LEU A 229 12.56 22.19 -32.57
N GLU A 230 13.53 21.81 -33.42
CA GLU A 230 13.73 22.40 -34.75
C GLU A 230 12.47 22.33 -35.62
N PHE A 231 11.77 21.18 -35.59
CA PHE A 231 10.51 21.02 -36.30
C PHE A 231 9.42 21.96 -35.76
N ILE A 232 9.32 22.12 -34.44
CA ILE A 232 8.35 23.03 -33.82
C ILE A 232 8.67 24.49 -34.20
N GLU A 233 9.94 24.89 -34.11
CA GLU A 233 10.41 26.24 -34.49
C GLU A 233 10.14 26.55 -35.96
N SER A 234 10.13 25.55 -36.84
CA SER A 234 9.79 25.72 -38.27
C SER A 234 8.38 26.28 -38.52
N PHE A 235 7.48 26.20 -37.54
CA PHE A 235 6.17 26.86 -37.58
C PHE A 235 6.22 28.37 -37.27
N GLY A 236 7.40 28.95 -37.11
CA GLY A 236 7.59 30.38 -36.83
C GLY A 236 7.24 30.77 -35.39
N VAL A 237 7.53 29.88 -34.44
CA VAL A 237 7.36 30.07 -33.00
C VAL A 237 8.71 30.05 -32.30
N ASN A 238 8.81 30.74 -31.17
CA ASN A 238 9.99 30.67 -30.31
C ASN A 238 9.82 29.53 -29.30
N VAL A 239 10.89 28.80 -28.99
CA VAL A 239 10.87 27.74 -27.99
C VAL A 239 11.86 28.05 -26.86
N GLU A 240 11.37 28.07 -25.61
CA GLU A 240 12.19 28.18 -24.40
C GLU A 240 12.15 26.86 -23.63
N VAL A 241 13.32 26.29 -23.34
CA VAL A 241 13.46 25.04 -22.61
C VAL A 241 13.95 25.30 -21.18
N TYR A 242 13.17 24.84 -20.20
CA TYR A 242 13.49 24.91 -18.79
C TYR A 242 13.77 23.51 -18.24
N TRP A 243 15.01 23.28 -17.79
CA TRP A 243 15.41 21.99 -17.23
C TRP A 243 15.00 21.86 -15.77
N GLU A 244 14.59 20.67 -15.37
CA GLU A 244 14.21 20.35 -13.99
C GLU A 244 15.26 20.78 -12.96
N CYS A 245 16.55 20.54 -13.23
CA CYS A 245 17.62 20.93 -12.30
C CYS A 245 17.77 22.45 -12.18
N ASP A 246 17.51 23.19 -13.24
CA ASP A 246 17.53 24.64 -13.25
C ASP A 246 16.32 25.21 -12.49
N ILE A 247 15.13 24.63 -12.68
CA ILE A 247 13.92 24.98 -11.91
C ILE A 247 14.14 24.72 -10.41
N ARG A 248 14.74 23.58 -10.04
CA ARG A 248 15.13 23.30 -8.63
C ARG A 248 16.11 24.34 -8.12
N GLY A 249 17.07 24.77 -8.95
CA GLY A 249 17.98 25.87 -8.65
C GLY A 249 17.26 27.20 -8.43
N MET A 250 16.29 27.57 -9.27
CA MET A 250 15.46 28.76 -9.12
C MET A 250 14.67 28.71 -7.81
N LEU A 251 13.99 27.60 -7.53
CA LEU A 251 13.24 27.39 -6.30
C LEU A 251 14.11 27.56 -5.07
N SER A 252 15.38 27.13 -5.11
CA SER A 252 16.30 27.28 -3.99
C SER A 252 16.65 28.74 -3.66
N ARG A 253 16.61 29.63 -4.65
CA ARG A 253 17.01 31.04 -4.54
C ARG A 253 15.82 32.00 -4.40
N ASP A 254 14.69 31.65 -5.00
CA ASP A 254 13.50 32.49 -5.03
C ASP A 254 12.44 32.00 -4.03
N ARG A 255 12.21 32.81 -2.99
CA ARG A 255 11.21 32.53 -1.96
C ARG A 255 9.77 32.69 -2.49
N VAL A 256 9.53 33.64 -3.40
CA VAL A 256 8.20 33.92 -3.97
C VAL A 256 7.79 32.77 -4.89
N MET A 257 8.67 32.37 -5.80
CA MET A 257 8.46 31.19 -6.66
C MET A 257 8.17 29.94 -5.83
N ARG A 258 8.96 29.70 -4.78
CA ARG A 258 8.76 28.55 -3.87
C ARG A 258 7.39 28.58 -3.19
N LEU A 259 6.94 29.75 -2.74
CA LEU A 259 5.61 29.91 -2.14
C LEU A 259 4.49 29.64 -3.16
N LYS A 260 4.65 30.09 -4.41
CA LYS A 260 3.71 29.83 -5.50
C LYS A 260 3.63 28.33 -5.82
N PHE A 261 4.76 27.65 -5.93
CA PHE A 261 4.82 26.20 -6.12
C PHE A 261 4.12 25.44 -4.97
N LYS A 262 4.33 25.88 -3.72
CA LYS A 262 3.72 25.27 -2.53
C LYS A 262 2.19 25.45 -2.48
N ASN A 263 1.69 26.54 -3.06
CA ASN A 263 0.27 26.93 -3.06
C ASN A 263 -0.47 26.57 -4.35
N TYR A 264 0.20 25.95 -5.32
CA TYR A 264 -0.43 25.47 -6.55
C TYR A 264 -1.58 24.51 -6.21
N LEU A 265 -2.77 24.82 -6.72
CA LEU A 265 -3.96 23.99 -6.59
C LEU A 265 -4.05 23.07 -7.80
N ASP A 266 -3.76 21.80 -7.58
CA ASP A 266 -3.86 20.79 -8.63
C ASP A 266 -5.34 20.50 -8.96
N ASN A 267 -5.81 21.03 -10.08
CA ASN A 267 -7.14 20.79 -10.66
C ASN A 267 -7.12 19.75 -11.79
N GLY A 268 -6.02 19.01 -11.92
CA GLY A 268 -5.83 17.97 -12.93
C GLY A 268 -6.66 16.70 -12.70
N PRO A 269 -6.38 15.65 -13.46
CA PRO A 269 -7.00 14.33 -13.33
C PRO A 269 -6.99 13.76 -11.92
N ILE A 270 -7.86 12.76 -11.70
CA ILE A 270 -7.84 11.94 -10.50
C ILE A 270 -6.72 10.91 -10.62
N ASP A 271 -5.71 11.00 -9.76
CA ASP A 271 -4.87 9.85 -9.42
C ASP A 271 -5.65 8.98 -8.43
N ILE A 272 -6.19 7.86 -8.91
CA ILE A 272 -6.95 6.90 -8.10
C ILE A 272 -6.12 6.41 -6.91
N ARG A 273 -4.79 6.28 -7.09
CA ARG A 273 -3.92 5.78 -6.04
C ARG A 273 -3.73 6.79 -4.91
N SER A 274 -3.84 8.08 -5.20
CA SER A 274 -3.78 9.13 -4.18
C SER A 274 -4.91 9.05 -3.14
N ALA A 275 -6.03 8.39 -3.49
CA ALA A 275 -7.15 8.13 -2.57
C ALA A 275 -6.99 6.84 -1.76
N PHE A 276 -5.94 6.04 -2.01
CA PHE A 276 -5.75 4.75 -1.34
C PHE A 276 -4.82 4.88 -0.13
N PHE A 277 -5.38 4.71 1.06
CA PHE A 277 -4.67 4.77 2.34
C PHE A 277 -4.68 3.42 3.08
N GLY A 278 -3.71 3.25 3.98
CA GLY A 278 -3.66 2.10 4.89
C GLY A 278 -4.60 2.25 6.08
N GLY A 279 -4.41 1.39 7.09
CA GLY A 279 -5.12 1.53 8.36
C GLY A 279 -4.77 2.83 9.09
N ARG A 280 -5.75 3.40 9.79
CA ARG A 280 -5.53 4.59 10.63
C ARG A 280 -4.79 4.20 11.90
N THR A 281 -3.65 4.85 12.13
CA THR A 281 -2.92 4.80 13.40
C THR A 281 -2.76 6.22 13.92
N GLY A 282 -3.37 6.53 15.06
CA GLY A 282 -3.37 7.87 15.64
C GLY A 282 -3.46 7.84 17.16
N PRO A 283 -2.32 7.72 17.88
CA PRO A 283 -2.34 7.73 19.33
C PRO A 283 -2.68 9.13 19.84
N LEU A 284 -3.73 9.24 20.67
CA LEU A 284 -4.04 10.48 21.40
C LEU A 284 -3.10 10.70 22.59
N LYS A 285 -2.55 9.60 23.14
CA LYS A 285 -1.59 9.60 24.25
C LYS A 285 -0.62 8.44 24.07
N LEU A 286 0.68 8.72 24.10
CA LEU A 286 1.72 7.69 23.89
C LEU A 286 1.86 6.73 25.07
N PHE A 287 1.62 7.21 26.30
CA PHE A 287 1.69 6.38 27.50
C PHE A 287 0.65 6.83 28.54
N HIS A 288 -0.11 5.88 29.09
CA HIS A 288 -1.05 6.14 30.17
C HIS A 288 -0.92 5.06 31.24
N LYS A 289 -0.54 5.45 32.46
CA LYS A 289 -0.58 4.57 33.63
C LYS A 289 -1.94 4.72 34.31
N ALA A 290 -2.68 3.63 34.46
CA ALA A 290 -3.96 3.64 35.17
C ALA A 290 -3.79 4.09 36.63
N GLY A 291 -4.58 5.07 37.07
CA GLY A 291 -4.67 5.49 38.46
C GLY A 291 -5.50 4.52 39.32
N THR A 292 -5.55 4.78 40.64
CA THR A 292 -6.38 3.99 41.57
C THR A 292 -7.85 4.07 41.16
N GLY A 293 -8.50 2.92 40.97
CA GLY A 293 -9.91 2.83 40.55
C GLY A 293 -10.15 3.01 39.05
N GLN A 294 -9.11 3.32 38.27
CA GLN A 294 -9.22 3.43 36.81
C GLN A 294 -9.01 2.07 36.14
N LYS A 295 -9.80 1.80 35.09
CA LYS A 295 -9.63 0.63 34.21
C LYS A 295 -9.28 1.09 32.80
N ILE A 296 -8.42 0.34 32.13
CA ILE A 296 -8.13 0.49 30.71
C ILE A 296 -8.84 -0.66 29.99
N SER A 297 -9.66 -0.33 29.00
CA SER A 297 -10.34 -1.31 28.16
C SER A 297 -9.73 -1.31 26.76
N TYR A 298 -9.63 -2.50 26.17
CA TYR A 298 -9.17 -2.71 24.80
C TYR A 298 -10.32 -3.27 23.97
N TYR A 299 -10.55 -2.67 22.80
CA TYR A 299 -11.56 -3.09 21.84
C TYR A 299 -10.86 -3.41 20.52
N ASP A 300 -11.07 -4.63 20.03
CA ASP A 300 -10.51 -5.11 18.77
C ASP A 300 -11.64 -5.57 17.84
N VAL A 301 -11.63 -5.07 16.61
CA VAL A 301 -12.58 -5.54 15.60
C VAL A 301 -12.02 -6.83 15.00
N THR A 302 -12.66 -7.95 15.33
CA THR A 302 -12.28 -9.25 14.77
C THR A 302 -12.53 -9.26 13.26
N SER A 303 -11.45 -9.34 12.48
CA SER A 303 -11.51 -9.42 11.01
C SER A 303 -12.18 -8.20 10.34
N LEU A 304 -11.74 -6.98 10.69
CA LEU A 304 -12.24 -5.71 10.12
C LEU A 304 -12.35 -5.72 8.58
N TYR A 305 -11.28 -5.96 7.84
CA TYR A 305 -11.34 -5.93 6.37
C TYR A 305 -12.28 -6.99 5.77
N PRO A 306 -12.24 -8.27 6.20
CA PRO A 306 -13.25 -9.24 5.80
C PRO A 306 -14.70 -8.81 6.10
N PHE A 307 -14.94 -8.18 7.25
CA PHE A 307 -16.26 -7.66 7.60
C PHE A 307 -16.71 -6.54 6.66
N ILE A 308 -15.82 -5.59 6.34
CA ILE A 308 -16.09 -4.54 5.35
C ILE A 308 -16.38 -5.17 3.97
N ASN A 309 -15.56 -6.11 3.50
CA ASN A 309 -15.78 -6.83 2.24
C ASN A 309 -17.13 -7.57 2.19
N MET A 310 -17.64 -8.03 3.34
CA MET A 310 -18.92 -8.72 3.45
C MET A 310 -20.13 -7.75 3.43
N THR A 311 -19.96 -6.56 3.99
CA THR A 311 -21.06 -5.63 4.28
C THR A 311 -21.12 -4.43 3.32
N THR A 312 -20.06 -4.19 2.56
CA THR A 312 -19.91 -2.99 1.74
C THR A 312 -20.27 -3.23 0.28
N ARG A 313 -20.80 -2.19 -0.35
CA ARG A 313 -21.04 -2.06 -1.79
C ARG A 313 -19.76 -1.71 -2.52
N TYR A 314 -19.44 -2.42 -3.60
CA TYR A 314 -18.25 -2.13 -4.42
C TYR A 314 -18.61 -1.64 -5.82
N PRO A 315 -17.86 -0.68 -6.39
CA PRO A 315 -18.05 -0.26 -7.77
C PRO A 315 -17.66 -1.39 -8.74
N ILE A 316 -18.41 -1.51 -9.83
CA ILE A 316 -18.14 -2.48 -10.92
C ILE A 316 -18.11 -1.79 -12.28
N GLY A 317 -17.48 -2.43 -13.27
CA GLY A 317 -17.27 -1.83 -14.59
C GLY A 317 -16.41 -0.56 -14.55
N HIS A 318 -16.65 0.35 -15.50
CA HIS A 318 -15.95 1.62 -15.63
C HIS A 318 -16.82 2.80 -15.16
N PRO A 319 -16.22 3.85 -14.59
CA PRO A 319 -16.95 5.04 -14.17
C PRO A 319 -17.30 5.96 -15.35
N GLU A 320 -18.30 6.81 -15.14
CA GLU A 320 -18.50 8.03 -15.92
C GLU A 320 -17.53 9.12 -15.43
N VAL A 321 -16.88 9.79 -16.37
CA VAL A 321 -15.85 10.82 -16.07
C VAL A 321 -16.47 12.21 -16.18
N HIS A 322 -16.47 12.95 -15.08
CA HIS A 322 -16.96 14.33 -15.02
C HIS A 322 -15.80 15.31 -14.85
N ILE A 323 -15.65 16.21 -15.82
CA ILE A 323 -14.68 17.31 -15.82
C ILE A 323 -15.42 18.62 -15.52
N LEU A 324 -15.42 19.07 -14.26
CA LEU A 324 -16.33 20.11 -13.76
C LEU A 324 -15.62 21.45 -13.51
N ASN A 325 -14.68 21.50 -12.56
CA ASN A 325 -14.07 22.74 -12.04
C ASN A 325 -15.08 23.78 -11.52
N ASN A 326 -16.12 23.34 -10.81
CA ASN A 326 -17.20 24.18 -10.30
C ASN A 326 -16.97 24.60 -8.84
N ASP A 327 -17.25 25.86 -8.52
CA ASP A 327 -17.36 26.31 -7.13
C ASP A 327 -18.67 25.81 -6.52
N VAL A 328 -18.61 25.31 -5.29
CA VAL A 328 -19.75 24.72 -4.57
C VAL A 328 -19.73 25.16 -3.10
N ASN A 329 -20.76 24.81 -2.33
CA ASN A 329 -20.77 24.95 -0.88
C ASN A 329 -21.42 23.71 -0.26
N TRP A 330 -20.71 22.58 -0.27
CA TRP A 330 -21.22 21.35 0.35
C TRP A 330 -20.83 21.34 1.82
N THR A 331 -21.84 21.23 2.67
CA THR A 331 -21.73 21.31 4.14
C THR A 331 -22.36 20.09 4.82
N GLN A 332 -23.09 19.28 4.08
CA GLN A 332 -23.78 18.08 4.56
C GLN A 332 -23.74 16.99 3.47
N PRO A 333 -23.85 15.69 3.83
CA PRO A 333 -23.77 14.59 2.88
C PRO A 333 -24.75 14.68 1.70
N SER A 334 -25.95 15.22 1.92
CA SER A 334 -26.97 15.37 0.87
C SER A 334 -26.60 16.36 -0.23
N ASP A 335 -25.59 17.20 -0.02
CA ASP A 335 -25.12 18.14 -1.05
C ASP A 335 -24.25 17.42 -2.10
N ASN A 336 -23.65 16.28 -1.72
CA ASN A 336 -22.91 15.42 -2.65
C ASN A 336 -23.89 14.48 -3.38
N THR A 337 -24.18 14.80 -4.63
CA THR A 337 -25.09 14.01 -5.48
C THR A 337 -24.46 12.74 -6.05
N TYR A 338 -23.16 12.50 -5.81
CA TYR A 338 -22.42 11.35 -6.33
C TYR A 338 -22.30 10.27 -5.25
N GLU A 339 -23.25 9.32 -5.24
CA GLU A 339 -23.37 8.30 -4.20
C GLU A 339 -22.14 7.38 -4.13
N LEU A 340 -21.67 6.88 -5.27
CA LEU A 340 -20.51 6.00 -5.37
C LEU A 340 -19.50 6.57 -6.37
N ALA A 341 -18.51 7.29 -5.86
CA ALA A 341 -17.54 7.97 -6.71
C ALA A 341 -16.17 8.14 -6.04
N LEU A 342 -15.16 8.37 -6.87
CA LEU A 342 -13.94 9.05 -6.46
C LEU A 342 -14.06 10.52 -6.86
N LEU A 343 -13.81 11.41 -5.91
CA LEU A 343 -13.93 12.85 -6.11
C LEU A 343 -12.59 13.53 -5.85
N LYS A 344 -12.26 14.54 -6.67
CA LYS A 344 -11.20 15.49 -6.41
C LYS A 344 -11.82 16.84 -6.07
N VAL A 345 -11.67 17.27 -4.83
CA VAL A 345 -12.41 18.40 -4.24
C VAL A 345 -11.49 19.29 -3.43
N PHE A 346 -11.81 20.58 -3.30
CA PHE A 346 -11.17 21.45 -2.31
C PHE A 346 -11.98 21.39 -1.01
N VAL A 347 -11.36 20.85 0.04
CA VAL A 347 -11.99 20.63 1.35
C VAL A 347 -11.39 21.56 2.39
N ILE A 348 -12.25 22.02 3.31
CA ILE A 348 -11.90 22.86 4.45
C ILE A 348 -12.38 22.14 5.71
N PRO A 349 -11.47 21.71 6.61
CA PRO A 349 -11.86 21.03 7.84
C PRO A 349 -12.51 21.99 8.85
N PRO A 350 -13.27 21.48 9.84
CA PRO A 350 -13.72 22.28 10.97
C PRO A 350 -12.54 22.79 11.80
N ARG A 351 -12.74 23.82 12.61
CA ARG A 351 -11.66 24.37 13.47
C ARG A 351 -11.29 23.44 14.63
N SER A 352 -12.20 22.57 15.03
CA SER A 352 -12.02 21.60 16.11
C SER A 352 -12.89 20.38 15.83
N ILE A 353 -12.35 19.20 16.10
CA ILE A 353 -12.99 17.88 16.00
C ILE A 353 -12.13 16.87 16.76
N ASP A 354 -12.75 15.85 17.37
CA ASP A 354 -12.05 14.82 18.12
C ASP A 354 -11.24 13.87 17.22
N ILE A 355 -11.84 13.45 16.11
CA ILE A 355 -11.26 12.47 15.19
C ILE A 355 -11.33 13.05 13.77
N PRO A 356 -10.29 13.75 13.29
CA PRO A 356 -10.29 14.30 11.93
C PRO A 356 -10.41 13.18 10.89
N VAL A 357 -11.19 13.40 9.83
CA VAL A 357 -11.62 12.33 8.90
C VAL A 357 -10.70 12.21 7.70
N LEU A 358 -10.52 13.29 6.94
CA LEU A 358 -9.77 13.26 5.68
C LEU A 358 -8.26 13.36 5.92
N PRO A 359 -7.45 12.47 5.32
CA PRO A 359 -6.01 12.51 5.44
C PRO A 359 -5.36 13.50 4.45
N MET A 360 -4.11 13.81 4.72
CA MET A 360 -3.20 14.50 3.81
C MET A 360 -1.81 13.89 3.94
N LYS A 361 -1.15 13.64 2.81
CA LYS A 361 0.26 13.28 2.78
C LYS A 361 1.12 14.54 2.73
N ILE A 362 2.11 14.62 3.63
CA ILE A 362 3.03 15.76 3.75
C ILE A 362 4.47 15.28 3.64
N GLY A 363 5.25 15.92 2.77
CA GLY A 363 6.64 15.57 2.47
C GLY A 363 6.83 15.35 0.97
N ASP A 364 8.03 15.62 0.46
CA ASP A 364 8.35 15.41 -0.96
C ASP A 364 8.98 14.01 -1.19
N ASP A 365 9.86 13.56 -0.29
CA ASP A 365 10.59 12.28 -0.44
C ASP A 365 10.14 11.18 0.57
N ASP A 366 9.64 11.56 1.74
CA ASP A 366 9.08 10.66 2.77
C ASP A 366 7.70 11.18 3.20
N GLU A 367 6.68 10.78 2.45
CA GLU A 367 5.30 11.22 2.64
C GLU A 367 4.75 10.72 3.99
N ARG A 368 4.59 11.63 4.95
CA ARG A 368 3.88 11.35 6.20
C ARG A 368 2.39 11.50 6.03
N LEU A 369 1.64 10.47 6.42
CA LEU A 369 0.19 10.54 6.47
C LEU A 369 -0.26 11.25 7.74
N LEU A 370 -0.88 12.41 7.60
CA LEU A 370 -1.45 13.20 8.69
C LEU A 370 -2.96 13.37 8.49
N PHE A 371 -3.67 13.66 9.58
CA PHE A 371 -5.09 14.01 9.56
C PHE A 371 -5.29 15.44 10.10
N PRO A 372 -4.87 16.48 9.36
CA PRO A 372 -4.77 17.84 9.89
C PRO A 372 -6.09 18.62 9.81
N LEU A 373 -6.24 19.60 10.71
CA LEU A 373 -7.30 20.64 10.65
C LEU A 373 -6.84 21.94 9.98
N CYS A 374 -5.60 21.96 9.50
CA CYS A 374 -5.02 23.04 8.71
C CYS A 374 -3.85 22.51 7.88
N SER A 375 -4.00 22.53 6.55
CA SER A 375 -2.94 22.10 5.64
C SER A 375 -1.66 22.96 5.78
N THR A 376 -1.80 24.27 6.01
CA THR A 376 -0.64 25.15 6.19
C THR A 376 0.14 24.82 7.46
N CYS A 377 -0.52 24.69 8.62
CA CYS A 377 0.14 24.27 9.86
C CYS A 377 0.88 22.93 9.70
N ALA A 378 0.25 21.94 9.05
CA ALA A 378 0.86 20.63 8.81
C ALA A 378 2.09 20.72 7.90
N LYS A 379 2.06 21.57 6.88
CA LYS A 379 3.21 21.83 6.00
C LYS A 379 4.32 22.65 6.66
N GLU A 380 4.00 23.48 7.65
CA GLU A 380 4.98 24.27 8.41
C GLU A 380 5.64 23.46 9.51
N ASN A 381 4.91 22.52 10.11
CA ASN A 381 5.37 21.67 11.20
C ASN A 381 5.17 20.17 10.88
N PRO A 382 5.81 19.64 9.82
CA PRO A 382 5.58 18.27 9.34
C PRO A 382 6.06 17.19 10.34
N ASN A 383 6.98 17.55 11.23
CA ASN A 383 7.47 16.68 12.30
C ASN A 383 6.68 16.81 13.61
N GLY A 384 5.61 17.60 13.61
CA GLY A 384 4.88 18.00 14.80
C GLY A 384 5.57 19.15 15.55
N ASP A 385 4.76 19.94 16.23
CA ASP A 385 5.17 20.89 17.27
C ASP A 385 4.12 20.78 18.39
N VAL A 386 4.54 20.78 19.65
CA VAL A 386 3.64 20.64 20.80
C VAL A 386 3.55 21.97 21.50
N ASN A 387 2.48 22.70 21.19
CA ASN A 387 2.14 23.94 21.88
C ASN A 387 0.67 23.89 22.30
N GLU A 388 0.44 23.60 23.58
CA GLU A 388 -0.89 23.47 24.18
C GLU A 388 -1.74 24.75 24.04
N ASN A 389 -1.10 25.90 23.83
CA ASN A 389 -1.75 27.20 23.67
C ASN A 389 -1.88 27.63 22.19
N TYR A 390 -1.48 26.78 21.24
CA TYR A 390 -1.53 27.13 19.82
C TYR A 390 -2.97 27.24 19.31
N THR A 391 -3.30 28.39 18.73
CA THR A 391 -4.54 28.59 17.99
C THR A 391 -4.23 29.00 16.56
N CYS A 392 -4.59 28.14 15.60
CA CYS A 392 -4.40 28.42 14.18
C CYS A 392 -5.09 29.72 13.75
N LYS A 393 -4.30 30.67 13.20
CA LYS A 393 -4.78 31.96 12.68
C LYS A 393 -5.00 31.98 11.17
N HIS A 394 -4.73 30.87 10.49
CA HIS A 394 -4.94 30.74 9.06
C HIS A 394 -6.41 30.90 8.66
N THR A 395 -6.62 31.49 7.49
CA THR A 395 -7.94 31.61 6.84
C THR A 395 -8.46 30.24 6.39
N ASN A 396 -9.76 30.14 6.10
CA ASN A 396 -10.36 28.90 5.59
C ASN A 396 -9.66 28.41 4.30
N GLN A 397 -9.30 29.34 3.41
CA GLN A 397 -8.58 29.01 2.18
C GLN A 397 -7.18 28.44 2.45
N GLN A 398 -6.44 28.99 3.42
CA GLN A 398 -5.12 28.48 3.80
C GLN A 398 -5.18 27.15 4.55
N ARG A 399 -6.28 26.91 5.28
CA ARG A 399 -6.50 25.66 6.02
C ARG A 399 -6.88 24.50 5.11
N GLY A 400 -7.59 24.78 4.02
CA GLY A 400 -8.06 23.76 3.09
C GLY A 400 -6.97 23.17 2.19
N TRP A 401 -7.31 22.11 1.48
CA TRP A 401 -6.45 21.47 0.48
C TRP A 401 -7.29 20.76 -0.59
N VAL A 402 -6.65 20.41 -1.71
CA VAL A 402 -7.24 19.51 -2.70
C VAL A 402 -7.11 18.07 -2.20
N SER A 403 -8.24 17.41 -2.00
CA SER A 403 -8.32 16.01 -1.58
C SER A 403 -8.89 15.15 -2.69
N THR A 404 -8.25 14.01 -2.96
CA THR A 404 -8.84 12.90 -3.71
C THR A 404 -9.37 11.90 -2.69
N CYS A 405 -10.67 11.64 -2.69
CA CYS A 405 -11.31 10.77 -1.69
C CYS A 405 -12.53 10.06 -2.26
N THR A 406 -12.97 9.01 -1.58
CA THR A 406 -14.23 8.34 -1.91
C THR A 406 -15.43 9.20 -1.50
N SER A 407 -16.57 9.04 -2.17
CA SER A 407 -17.84 9.65 -1.75
C SER A 407 -18.21 9.28 -0.32
N ILE A 408 -17.88 8.05 0.10
CA ILE A 408 -18.11 7.54 1.46
C ILE A 408 -17.33 8.35 2.48
N GLU A 409 -16.01 8.49 2.31
CA GLU A 409 -15.15 9.26 3.23
C GLU A 409 -15.50 10.76 3.21
N LEU A 410 -15.81 11.31 2.03
CA LEU A 410 -16.22 12.71 1.91
C LEU A 410 -17.52 12.97 2.67
N ASN A 411 -18.50 12.08 2.56
CA ASN A 411 -19.77 12.20 3.26
C ASN A 411 -19.60 12.08 4.78
N GLU A 412 -18.75 11.18 5.28
CA GLU A 412 -18.41 11.16 6.71
C GLU A 412 -17.71 12.46 7.15
N ALA A 413 -16.81 13.01 6.33
CA ALA A 413 -16.16 14.29 6.63
C ALA A 413 -17.17 15.45 6.69
N LEU A 414 -18.16 15.49 5.79
CA LEU A 414 -19.21 16.50 5.80
C LEU A 414 -20.07 16.43 7.08
N LYS A 415 -20.41 15.21 7.57
CA LYS A 415 -21.10 15.05 8.86
C LYS A 415 -20.33 15.64 10.03
N GLU A 416 -19.00 15.51 9.95
CA GLU A 416 -18.05 16.00 10.93
C GLU A 416 -17.69 17.50 10.75
N GLY A 417 -18.41 18.23 9.90
CA GLY A 417 -18.30 19.68 9.76
C GLY A 417 -17.22 20.16 8.77
N TYR A 418 -16.72 19.29 7.90
CA TYR A 418 -15.93 19.72 6.74
C TYR A 418 -16.81 20.47 5.74
N VAL A 419 -16.22 21.35 4.96
CA VAL A 419 -16.88 22.09 3.88
C VAL A 419 -16.14 21.87 2.57
N VAL A 420 -16.85 21.53 1.49
CA VAL A 420 -16.30 21.54 0.13
C VAL A 420 -16.65 22.85 -0.53
N THR A 421 -15.64 23.57 -1.02
CA THR A 421 -15.84 24.84 -1.74
C THR A 421 -15.64 24.72 -3.24
N LYS A 422 -15.06 23.61 -3.72
CA LYS A 422 -14.83 23.40 -5.16
C LYS A 422 -14.79 21.91 -5.51
N VAL A 423 -15.37 21.55 -6.65
CA VAL A 423 -15.30 20.19 -7.23
C VAL A 423 -14.54 20.27 -8.55
N PHE A 424 -13.44 19.52 -8.64
CA PHE A 424 -12.58 19.52 -9.82
C PHE A 424 -12.98 18.40 -10.78
N ARG A 425 -13.01 17.16 -10.30
CA ARG A 425 -13.25 15.94 -11.07
C ARG A 425 -14.08 14.95 -10.27
N VAL A 426 -14.86 14.15 -10.98
CA VAL A 426 -15.59 13.00 -10.40
C VAL A 426 -15.47 11.80 -11.33
N LEU A 427 -15.12 10.65 -10.75
CA LEU A 427 -15.25 9.34 -11.37
C LEU A 427 -16.44 8.65 -10.72
N GLU A 428 -17.60 8.71 -11.39
CA GLU A 428 -18.87 8.23 -10.85
C GLU A 428 -19.15 6.80 -11.32
N TYR A 429 -19.42 5.90 -10.39
CA TYR A 429 -19.79 4.52 -10.69
C TYR A 429 -21.30 4.35 -10.57
N LYS A 430 -21.98 4.24 -11.71
CA LYS A 430 -23.43 3.97 -11.79
C LYS A 430 -23.78 2.52 -11.45
N ASN A 431 -22.84 1.61 -11.66
CA ASN A 431 -23.00 0.18 -11.40
C ASN A 431 -22.19 -0.24 -10.18
N TYR A 432 -22.79 -1.10 -9.37
CA TYR A 432 -22.18 -1.63 -8.16
C TYR A 432 -22.62 -3.07 -7.88
N ASP A 433 -21.89 -3.73 -6.99
CA ASP A 433 -22.21 -5.06 -6.48
C ASP A 433 -22.07 -5.10 -4.95
N ASP A 434 -23.20 -5.35 -4.28
CA ASP A 434 -23.30 -5.48 -2.82
C ASP A 434 -22.83 -6.86 -2.32
N SER A 435 -22.49 -7.76 -3.25
CA SER A 435 -22.17 -9.15 -3.00
C SER A 435 -20.82 -9.62 -3.53
N LEU A 436 -20.04 -8.73 -4.16
CA LEU A 436 -18.80 -9.04 -4.88
C LEU A 436 -17.86 -9.99 -4.13
N PHE A 437 -17.61 -9.71 -2.85
CA PHE A 437 -16.72 -10.53 -2.01
C PHE A 437 -17.47 -11.49 -1.09
N ARG A 438 -18.81 -11.40 -0.98
CA ARG A 438 -19.58 -12.17 0.00
C ARG A 438 -19.40 -13.69 -0.15
N PRO A 439 -19.49 -14.29 -1.36
CA PRO A 439 -19.27 -15.73 -1.51
C PRO A 439 -17.88 -16.17 -1.04
N TYR A 440 -16.84 -15.44 -1.43
CA TYR A 440 -15.45 -15.71 -1.02
C TYR A 440 -15.27 -15.59 0.50
N ILE A 441 -15.78 -14.51 1.11
CA ILE A 441 -15.67 -14.31 2.57
C ILE A 441 -16.43 -15.40 3.32
N ARG A 442 -17.63 -15.78 2.87
CA ARG A 442 -18.41 -16.87 3.49
C ARG A 442 -17.67 -18.20 3.45
N GLU A 443 -17.08 -18.54 2.31
CA GLU A 443 -16.31 -19.76 2.13
C GLU A 443 -15.15 -19.84 3.14
N PHE A 444 -14.22 -18.88 3.11
CA PHE A 444 -13.04 -18.96 3.98
C PHE A 444 -13.36 -18.65 5.44
N MET A 445 -14.42 -17.89 5.75
CA MET A 445 -14.86 -17.70 7.14
C MET A 445 -15.46 -18.98 7.70
N ALA A 446 -16.27 -19.72 6.94
CA ALA A 446 -16.75 -21.04 7.36
C ALA A 446 -15.59 -21.97 7.68
N GLN A 447 -14.61 -22.08 6.78
CA GLN A 447 -13.42 -22.90 7.01
C GLN A 447 -12.61 -22.47 8.25
N LYS A 448 -12.45 -21.15 8.47
CA LYS A 448 -11.78 -20.62 9.66
C LYS A 448 -12.55 -20.96 10.94
N ILE A 449 -13.88 -20.89 10.93
CA ILE A 449 -14.73 -21.23 12.08
C ILE A 449 -14.66 -22.73 12.34
N HIS A 450 -14.82 -23.58 11.33
CA HIS A 450 -14.68 -25.04 11.44
C HIS A 450 -13.36 -25.43 12.10
N ALA A 451 -12.25 -24.87 11.61
CA ALA A 451 -10.91 -25.14 12.11
C ALA A 451 -10.63 -24.49 13.49
N SER A 452 -11.46 -23.56 13.96
CA SER A 452 -11.37 -23.01 15.31
C SER A 452 -12.10 -23.89 16.33
N GLY A 453 -13.13 -24.61 15.91
CA GLY A 453 -14.06 -25.29 16.82
C GLY A 453 -14.95 -24.30 17.57
N PHE A 454 -15.76 -24.81 18.48
CA PHE A 454 -16.56 -23.99 19.39
C PHE A 454 -15.70 -23.41 20.50
N ASP A 455 -15.99 -22.17 20.90
CA ASP A 455 -15.42 -21.55 22.09
C ASP A 455 -15.79 -22.35 23.35
N ASN A 456 -14.95 -22.24 24.39
CA ASN A 456 -15.11 -23.01 25.62
C ASN A 456 -16.46 -22.76 26.33
N ASP A 457 -17.05 -21.58 26.18
CA ASP A 457 -18.33 -21.21 26.80
C ASP A 457 -19.57 -21.78 26.08
N ILE A 458 -19.35 -22.28 24.84
CA ILE A 458 -20.38 -22.84 23.95
C ILE A 458 -20.21 -24.35 23.85
N LYS A 459 -18.97 -24.83 23.80
CA LYS A 459 -18.62 -26.22 23.52
C LYS A 459 -19.30 -27.19 24.51
N GLY A 460 -20.05 -28.14 23.97
CA GLY A 460 -20.77 -29.16 24.74
C GLY A 460 -22.17 -28.74 25.20
N ASP A 461 -22.55 -27.48 25.00
CA ASP A 461 -23.91 -26.99 25.22
C ASP A 461 -24.66 -26.99 23.88
N GLN A 462 -25.52 -28.00 23.68
CA GLN A 462 -26.19 -28.21 22.39
C GLN A 462 -27.02 -27.00 21.94
N GLN A 463 -27.70 -26.33 22.87
CA GLN A 463 -28.53 -25.17 22.54
C GLN A 463 -27.65 -24.01 22.08
N LYS A 464 -26.58 -23.71 22.81
CA LYS A 464 -25.65 -22.64 22.42
C LYS A 464 -24.93 -22.92 21.11
N GLU A 465 -24.57 -24.19 20.85
CA GLU A 465 -23.96 -24.60 19.59
C GLU A 465 -24.93 -24.39 18.42
N GLU A 466 -26.20 -24.78 18.57
CA GLU A 466 -27.24 -24.57 17.57
C GLU A 466 -27.53 -23.09 17.35
N ASP A 467 -27.61 -22.30 18.43
CA ASP A 467 -27.81 -20.85 18.38
C ASP A 467 -26.65 -20.15 17.65
N PHE A 468 -25.41 -20.54 17.92
CA PHE A 468 -24.23 -20.01 17.23
C PHE A 468 -24.24 -20.31 15.72
N ILE A 469 -24.57 -21.56 15.35
CA ILE A 469 -24.69 -21.96 13.93
C ILE A 469 -25.79 -21.17 13.24
N LYS A 470 -26.95 -21.03 13.91
CA LYS A 470 -28.09 -20.27 13.41
C LYS A 470 -27.73 -18.81 13.21
N GLU A 471 -27.04 -18.18 14.18
CA GLU A 471 -26.59 -16.79 14.09
C GLU A 471 -25.64 -16.57 12.91
N CYS A 472 -24.67 -17.46 12.70
CA CYS A 472 -23.75 -17.39 11.56
C CYS A 472 -24.50 -17.37 10.21
N LYS A 473 -25.54 -18.19 10.10
CA LYS A 473 -26.36 -18.28 8.89
C LYS A 473 -27.28 -17.08 8.73
N GLU A 474 -28.00 -16.68 9.78
CA GLU A 474 -28.98 -15.59 9.73
C GLU A 474 -28.31 -14.23 9.52
N LYS A 475 -27.21 -13.94 10.22
CA LYS A 475 -26.54 -12.64 10.13
C LYS A 475 -25.63 -12.52 8.90
N PHE A 476 -24.90 -13.58 8.57
CA PHE A 476 -23.81 -13.51 7.58
C PHE A 476 -24.00 -14.44 6.38
N GLY A 477 -24.99 -15.35 6.41
CA GLY A 477 -25.15 -16.38 5.39
C GLY A 477 -24.02 -17.41 5.39
N ILE A 478 -23.30 -17.55 6.50
CA ILE A 478 -22.20 -18.50 6.64
C ILE A 478 -22.80 -19.85 7.05
N ILE A 479 -22.59 -20.88 6.24
CA ILE A 479 -23.08 -22.23 6.51
C ILE A 479 -22.02 -22.96 7.33
N ILE A 480 -22.37 -23.30 8.58
CA ILE A 480 -21.51 -24.06 9.48
C ILE A 480 -21.96 -25.51 9.53
N ASP A 481 -21.02 -26.42 9.29
CA ASP A 481 -21.20 -27.86 9.44
C ASP A 481 -20.63 -28.27 10.80
N LYS A 482 -21.52 -28.72 11.69
CA LYS A 482 -21.18 -29.08 13.07
C LYS A 482 -20.14 -30.20 13.12
N GLU A 483 -20.14 -31.13 12.17
CA GLU A 483 -19.21 -32.28 12.16
C GLU A 483 -17.77 -31.86 11.84
N LYS A 484 -17.61 -30.71 11.18
CA LYS A 484 -16.32 -30.12 10.81
C LYS A 484 -15.74 -29.20 11.89
N MET A 485 -16.48 -28.92 12.97
CA MET A 485 -16.05 -28.05 14.08
C MET A 485 -14.97 -28.70 14.94
N LYS A 486 -13.74 -28.80 14.42
CA LYS A 486 -12.58 -29.43 15.06
C LYS A 486 -11.38 -28.49 15.04
N VAL A 487 -10.74 -28.32 16.19
CA VAL A 487 -9.56 -27.47 16.33
C VAL A 487 -8.43 -27.98 15.40
N ASN A 488 -8.05 -27.14 14.44
CA ASN A 488 -6.91 -27.35 13.56
C ASN A 488 -6.21 -26.00 13.31
N LYS A 489 -5.03 -25.83 13.91
CA LYS A 489 -4.28 -24.56 13.87
C LYS A 489 -3.77 -24.24 12.46
N GLY A 490 -3.32 -25.24 11.69
CA GLY A 490 -2.85 -25.11 10.31
C GLY A 490 -3.96 -24.58 9.39
N LYS A 491 -5.07 -25.33 9.28
CA LYS A 491 -6.24 -24.94 8.47
C LYS A 491 -6.79 -23.58 8.87
N ARG A 492 -6.90 -23.30 10.18
CA ARG A 492 -7.35 -21.99 10.67
C ARG A 492 -6.44 -20.86 10.20
N THR A 493 -5.13 -21.07 10.24
CA THR A 493 -4.14 -20.08 9.79
C THR A 493 -4.25 -19.83 8.30
N GLN A 494 -4.41 -20.89 7.49
CA GLN A 494 -4.58 -20.76 6.04
C GLN A 494 -5.86 -20.02 5.67
N ALA A 495 -7.01 -20.42 6.23
CA ALA A 495 -8.27 -19.73 6.00
C ALA A 495 -8.20 -18.25 6.40
N LYS A 496 -7.55 -17.93 7.53
CA LYS A 496 -7.28 -16.54 7.94
C LYS A 496 -6.40 -15.80 6.94
N LEU A 497 -5.37 -16.44 6.38
CA LEU A 497 -4.54 -15.84 5.33
C LEU A 497 -5.36 -15.55 4.08
N CYS A 498 -6.23 -16.48 3.64
CA CYS A 498 -7.11 -16.26 2.50
C CYS A 498 -8.03 -15.05 2.69
N LEU A 499 -8.66 -14.94 3.87
CA LEU A 499 -9.52 -13.80 4.22
C LEU A 499 -8.78 -12.45 4.16
N ASN A 500 -7.52 -12.40 4.62
CA ASN A 500 -6.79 -11.14 4.76
C ASN A 500 -6.00 -10.73 3.50
N ASN A 501 -5.55 -11.68 2.67
CA ASN A 501 -4.62 -11.40 1.57
C ASN A 501 -5.31 -11.08 0.24
N LEU A 502 -6.60 -11.41 0.07
CA LEU A 502 -7.32 -11.08 -1.17
C LEU A 502 -7.36 -9.57 -1.41
N TRP A 503 -7.79 -8.79 -0.41
CA TRP A 503 -7.90 -7.33 -0.53
C TRP A 503 -6.56 -6.67 -0.88
N GLY A 504 -5.48 -7.12 -0.22
CA GLY A 504 -4.13 -6.64 -0.51
C GLY A 504 -3.72 -6.79 -1.98
N ARG A 505 -4.19 -7.84 -2.68
CA ARG A 505 -3.89 -8.03 -4.10
C ARG A 505 -4.53 -6.97 -4.99
N PHE A 506 -5.76 -6.53 -4.70
CA PHE A 506 -6.41 -5.43 -5.43
C PHE A 506 -5.67 -4.10 -5.25
N SER A 507 -4.90 -3.98 -4.17
CA SER A 507 -4.11 -2.79 -3.85
C SER A 507 -2.66 -2.83 -4.34
N LEU A 508 -2.26 -3.78 -5.19
CA LEU A 508 -0.90 -3.76 -5.73
C LEU A 508 -0.70 -2.60 -6.69
N ARG A 509 0.54 -2.10 -6.78
CA ARG A 509 0.90 -1.08 -7.77
C ARG A 509 0.99 -1.77 -9.14
N ASN A 510 0.36 -1.19 -10.15
CA ASN A 510 0.44 -1.67 -11.53
C ASN A 510 1.72 -1.20 -12.24
N PHE A 511 2.42 -0.20 -11.69
CA PHE A 511 3.56 0.46 -12.32
C PHE A 511 4.91 0.01 -11.70
N GLY A 512 5.87 -0.33 -12.55
CA GLY A 512 7.29 -0.49 -12.18
C GLY A 512 7.67 -1.72 -11.36
N LEU A 513 6.77 -2.69 -11.14
CA LEU A 513 7.10 -3.91 -10.39
C LEU A 513 7.47 -5.07 -11.33
N SER A 514 8.79 -5.21 -11.50
CA SER A 514 9.57 -6.42 -11.84
C SER A 514 9.11 -7.26 -13.04
N GLN A 515 9.89 -7.22 -14.13
CA GLN A 515 9.98 -8.38 -15.02
C GLN A 515 10.52 -9.55 -14.19
N CYS A 516 9.69 -10.57 -13.97
CA CYS A 516 10.13 -11.79 -13.30
C CYS A 516 10.67 -12.75 -14.36
N VAL A 517 11.98 -12.99 -14.33
CA VAL A 517 12.62 -14.04 -15.11
C VAL A 517 12.83 -15.22 -14.18
N VAL A 518 12.19 -16.34 -14.47
CA VAL A 518 12.47 -17.63 -13.83
C VAL A 518 13.36 -18.40 -14.80
N THR A 519 14.56 -18.76 -14.36
CA THR A 519 15.52 -19.51 -15.17
C THR A 519 16.18 -20.58 -14.32
N ASP A 520 16.36 -21.77 -14.90
CA ASP A 520 17.24 -22.83 -14.41
C ASP A 520 18.60 -22.82 -15.12
N ASP A 521 18.77 -21.98 -16.15
CA ASP A 521 20.02 -21.76 -16.88
C ASP A 521 20.94 -20.77 -16.12
N PRO A 522 22.13 -21.23 -15.65
CA PRO A 522 23.10 -20.39 -14.98
C PRO A 522 23.60 -19.20 -15.83
N ALA A 523 23.66 -19.33 -17.16
CA ALA A 523 24.14 -18.25 -18.03
C ALA A 523 23.13 -17.10 -18.11
N VAL A 524 21.84 -17.43 -18.12
CA VAL A 524 20.76 -16.44 -18.05
C VAL A 524 20.76 -15.77 -16.69
N TYR A 525 20.96 -16.52 -15.60
CA TYR A 525 21.10 -15.97 -14.25
C TYR A 525 22.26 -14.96 -14.16
N THR A 526 23.47 -15.35 -14.56
CA THR A 526 24.65 -14.48 -14.52
C THR A 526 24.45 -13.19 -15.31
N LYS A 527 23.80 -13.26 -16.48
CA LYS A 527 23.50 -12.08 -17.30
C LYS A 527 22.64 -11.05 -16.58
N TYR A 528 21.64 -11.49 -15.81
CA TYR A 528 20.77 -10.58 -15.07
C TYR A 528 21.42 -10.11 -13.75
N SER A 529 22.19 -10.98 -13.10
CA SER A 529 22.92 -10.65 -11.85
C SER A 529 24.05 -9.66 -12.05
N ASP A 530 24.70 -9.69 -13.21
CA ASP A 530 25.77 -8.76 -13.55
C ASP A 530 25.27 -7.47 -14.24
N ASP A 531 23.96 -7.28 -14.42
CA ASP A 531 23.42 -6.05 -15.04
C ASP A 531 23.18 -4.96 -13.97
N PRO A 532 24.05 -3.93 -13.88
CA PRO A 532 23.95 -2.89 -12.86
C PRO A 532 22.73 -1.97 -13.04
N SER A 533 21.97 -2.13 -14.14
CA SER A 533 20.72 -1.38 -14.38
C SER A 533 19.48 -2.04 -13.78
N LEU A 534 19.63 -3.21 -13.15
CA LEU A 534 18.54 -3.96 -12.52
C LEU A 534 18.68 -3.94 -10.99
N GLU A 535 17.56 -3.70 -10.29
CA GLU A 535 17.49 -3.82 -8.84
C GLU A 535 17.07 -5.26 -8.49
N GLU A 536 17.99 -6.09 -8.02
CA GLU A 536 17.74 -7.52 -7.79
C GLU A 536 17.13 -7.83 -6.42
N ILE A 537 16.05 -8.62 -6.41
CA ILE A 537 15.62 -9.38 -5.23
C ILE A 537 15.78 -10.86 -5.54
N ILE A 538 16.92 -11.43 -5.14
CA ILE A 538 17.23 -12.85 -5.34
C ILE A 538 16.45 -13.68 -4.31
N ARG A 539 15.74 -14.70 -4.77
CA ARG A 539 15.19 -15.76 -3.92
C ARG A 539 15.54 -17.10 -4.54
N MET A 540 16.44 -17.84 -3.89
CA MET A 540 16.68 -19.24 -4.22
C MET A 540 15.45 -20.05 -3.82
N LEU A 541 14.87 -20.78 -4.78
CA LEU A 541 13.77 -21.72 -4.56
C LEU A 541 14.30 -23.09 -4.17
#